data_AF-A0A453E2Q6-F1
#
_entry.id   AF-A0A453E2Q6-F1
#
_cell.length_a   1.000
_cell.length_b   1.000
_cell.length_c   1.000
_cell.angle_alpha   90.00
_cell.angle_beta   90.00
_cell.angle_gamma   90.00
#
_symmetry.space_group_name_H-M   'P 1'
#
loop_
_entity.id
_entity.type
_entity.pdbx_description
1 polymer ?
#
loop_
_entity_poly.entity_id
_entity_poly.type
_entity_poly.pdbx_seq_one_letter_code
_entity_poly.pdbx_strand_id
1 'polypeptide(L)'
;RMPLWRVFIFASVALNVAALPLLLHQYIVNQPHHPGVVSPDQQRHACAPQPGTSGAAARAPSTGKPSVTSDSVINLDHGDPTMFEAFWRETGDAAELVIPGWQTMSYFSDVGNVCWFMEPLFDQQVRRLHRTVGNAAVDGYHVLVGTGSTQLFMAALYALSPADADQPTSVVSTAPYYSTADRLRRPDRAYG
;
A
#
# COMPACT_ATOMS: atom_id res chain seq x y z
N ARG A 1 -3.69 61.96 -9.55
CA ARG A 1 -3.67 61.46 -8.14
C ARG A 1 -4.17 60.02 -8.17
N MET A 2 -3.32 59.03 -7.87
CA MET A 2 -3.73 57.62 -7.87
C MET A 2 -4.64 57.33 -6.65
N PRO A 3 -5.73 56.56 -6.83
CA PRO A 3 -6.65 56.25 -5.73
C PRO A 3 -5.97 55.35 -4.69
N LEU A 4 -6.14 55.68 -3.41
CA LEU A 4 -5.47 55.05 -2.26
C LEU A 4 -5.62 53.52 -2.24
N TRP A 5 -6.75 52.97 -2.66
CA TRP A 5 -6.98 51.52 -2.71
C TRP A 5 -6.04 50.78 -3.68
N ARG A 6 -5.62 51.41 -4.79
CA ARG A 6 -4.63 50.82 -5.69
C ARG A 6 -3.25 50.74 -5.03
N VAL A 7 -2.89 51.74 -4.22
CA VAL A 7 -1.63 51.73 -3.46
C VAL A 7 -1.61 50.57 -2.46
N PHE A 8 -2.73 50.29 -1.78
CA PHE A 8 -2.84 49.16 -0.86
C PHE A 8 -2.73 47.80 -1.56
N ILE A 9 -3.32 47.64 -2.75
CA ILE A 9 -3.16 46.40 -3.52
C ILE A 9 -1.71 46.20 -3.96
N PHE A 10 -1.09 47.23 -4.54
CA PHE A 10 0.31 47.14 -4.95
C PHE A 10 1.25 46.88 -3.77
N ALA A 11 1.00 47.50 -2.62
CA ALA A 11 1.76 47.24 -1.40
C ALA A 11 1.57 45.80 -0.90
N SER A 12 0.35 45.27 -0.93
CA SER A 12 0.07 43.88 -0.52
C SER A 12 0.71 42.86 -1.45
N VAL A 13 0.61 43.06 -2.77
CA VAL A 13 1.24 42.17 -3.75
C VAL A 13 2.76 42.23 -3.63
N ALA A 14 3.34 43.43 -3.50
CA ALA A 14 4.77 43.59 -3.31
C ALA A 14 5.26 42.89 -2.02
N LEU A 15 4.51 42.99 -0.92
CA LEU A 15 4.85 42.33 0.34
C LEU A 15 4.80 40.80 0.23
N ASN A 16 3.75 40.27 -0.41
CA ASN A 16 3.61 38.81 -0.60
C ASN A 16 4.67 38.25 -1.55
N VAL A 17 5.00 38.97 -2.62
CA VAL A 17 6.06 38.57 -3.57
C VAL A 17 7.46 38.66 -2.93
N ALA A 18 7.70 39.64 -2.06
CA ALA A 18 8.97 39.75 -1.33
C ALA A 18 9.11 38.71 -0.20
N ALA A 19 8.01 38.24 0.39
CA ALA A 19 8.02 37.21 1.42
C ALA A 19 8.24 35.79 0.88
N LEU A 20 7.82 35.52 -0.37
CA LEU A 20 8.00 34.22 -1.04
C LEU A 20 9.46 33.74 -1.12
N PRO A 21 10.46 34.54 -1.53
CA PRO A 21 11.85 34.11 -1.56
C PRO A 21 12.43 33.90 -0.16
N LEU A 22 11.95 34.61 0.87
CA LEU A 22 12.35 34.37 2.27
C LEU A 22 11.79 33.04 2.79
N LEU A 23 10.54 32.73 2.46
CA LEU A 23 9.91 31.44 2.78
C LEU A 23 10.55 30.28 2.02
N LEU A 24 10.85 30.45 0.73
CA LEU A 24 11.58 29.47 -0.07
C LEU A 24 13.01 29.29 0.44
N HIS A 25 13.69 30.38 0.83
CA HIS A 25 15.03 30.29 1.40
C HIS A 25 15.02 29.57 2.76
N GLN A 26 14.05 29.86 3.64
CA GLN A 26 13.86 29.10 4.88
C GLN A 26 13.51 27.63 4.61
N TYR A 27 12.70 27.35 3.59
CA TYR A 27 12.34 25.99 3.21
C TYR A 27 13.55 25.20 2.67
N ILE A 28 14.41 25.83 1.87
CA ILE A 28 15.63 25.22 1.31
C ILE A 28 16.74 25.10 2.37
N VAL A 29 16.90 26.09 3.24
CA VAL A 29 17.92 26.08 4.31
C VAL A 29 17.52 25.13 5.46
N ASN A 30 16.23 24.98 5.74
CA ASN A 30 15.72 24.04 6.74
C ASN A 30 15.37 22.66 6.16
N GLN A 31 15.58 22.42 4.86
CA GLN A 31 15.68 21.05 4.34
C GLN A 31 17.04 20.50 4.77
N PRO A 32 17.11 19.42 5.58
CA PRO A 32 18.35 18.72 5.77
C PRO A 32 18.66 17.97 4.48
N HIS A 33 19.49 18.57 3.62
CA HIS A 33 19.97 17.91 2.42
C HIS A 33 21.08 16.89 2.77
N HIS A 34 20.63 15.63 2.90
CA HIS A 34 21.27 14.36 2.53
C HIS A 34 22.47 13.87 3.37
N PRO A 35 22.90 12.59 3.28
CA PRO A 35 22.29 11.35 2.78
C PRO A 35 22.34 10.21 3.83
N GLY A 36 21.56 9.15 3.66
CA GLY A 36 21.87 7.85 4.28
C GLY A 36 20.91 7.35 5.37
N VAL A 37 20.75 6.03 5.34
CA VAL A 37 20.42 5.10 6.44
C VAL A 37 19.79 5.76 7.66
N VAL A 38 18.45 5.75 7.73
CA VAL A 38 17.73 6.11 8.95
C VAL A 38 17.89 4.97 9.96
N SER A 39 18.57 5.28 11.07
CA SER A 39 18.67 4.40 12.25
C SER A 39 17.28 4.22 12.89
N PRO A 40 16.92 3.03 13.39
CA PRO A 40 15.56 2.74 13.88
C PRO A 40 15.10 3.56 15.09
N ASP A 41 16.01 4.26 15.77
CA ASP A 41 15.73 4.87 17.07
C ASP A 41 14.95 6.19 16.98
N GLN A 42 14.95 6.88 15.84
CA GLN A 42 14.32 8.21 15.73
C GLN A 42 12.79 8.17 15.55
N GLN A 43 12.22 7.00 15.27
CA GLN A 43 10.76 6.81 15.21
C GLN A 43 10.11 6.77 16.62
N ARG A 44 10.88 6.50 17.67
CA ARG A 44 10.34 6.25 19.03
C ARG A 44 9.94 7.53 19.79
N HIS A 45 10.30 8.71 19.30
CA HIS A 45 10.14 9.96 20.07
C HIS A 45 9.07 10.94 19.56
N ALA A 46 8.38 10.66 18.46
CA ALA A 46 7.34 11.55 17.92
C ALA A 46 5.88 11.17 18.29
N CYS A 47 5.66 10.04 18.96
CA CYS A 47 4.35 9.67 19.50
C CYS A 47 4.51 8.77 20.73
N ALA A 48 4.82 9.38 21.88
CA ALA A 48 4.62 8.71 23.16
C ALA A 48 3.16 8.92 23.60
N PRO A 49 2.36 7.86 23.81
CA PRO A 49 1.04 7.99 24.41
C PRO A 49 1.17 8.40 25.87
N GLN A 50 0.28 9.26 26.36
CA GLN A 50 0.19 9.52 27.80
C GLN A 50 -0.29 8.25 28.54
N PRO A 51 0.26 7.93 29.73
CA PRO A 51 -0.13 6.75 30.47
C PRO A 51 -1.48 6.99 31.16
N GLY A 52 -2.55 6.47 30.58
CA GLY A 52 -3.87 6.60 31.17
C GLY A 52 -5.01 6.20 30.25
N THR A 53 -5.13 4.91 29.95
CA THR A 53 -6.41 4.19 29.79
C THR A 53 -6.11 2.71 29.56
N SER A 54 -5.97 2.00 30.67
CA SER A 54 -5.88 0.55 30.73
C SER A 54 -7.21 -0.09 30.32
N GLY A 55 -7.16 -1.12 29.49
CA GLY A 55 -8.10 -2.24 29.61
C GLY A 55 -9.23 -2.35 28.59
N ALA A 56 -8.97 -2.14 27.30
CA ALA A 56 -9.74 -2.87 26.30
C ALA A 56 -9.01 -4.19 26.04
N ALA A 57 -9.42 -5.27 26.71
CA ALA A 57 -8.96 -6.60 26.36
C ALA A 57 -9.25 -6.80 24.86
N ALA A 58 -8.20 -6.98 24.05
CA ALA A 58 -8.34 -7.25 22.64
C ALA A 58 -9.29 -8.44 22.48
N ARG A 59 -10.47 -8.19 21.93
CA ARG A 59 -11.48 -9.22 21.70
C ARG A 59 -10.84 -10.25 20.76
N ALA A 60 -10.83 -11.52 21.16
CA ALA A 60 -10.26 -12.58 20.35
C ALA A 60 -10.88 -12.51 18.94
N PRO A 61 -10.06 -12.51 17.87
CA PRO A 61 -10.59 -12.51 16.52
C PRO A 61 -11.50 -13.72 16.35
N SER A 62 -12.60 -13.54 15.61
CA SER A 62 -13.44 -14.67 15.20
C SER A 62 -12.54 -15.66 14.46
N THR A 63 -12.40 -16.87 14.99
CA THR A 63 -11.72 -17.94 14.26
C THR A 63 -12.52 -18.37 13.02
N GLY A 64 -13.77 -17.93 12.90
CA GLY A 64 -14.72 -18.36 11.86
C GLY A 64 -15.03 -19.85 11.88
N LYS A 65 -14.49 -20.60 12.86
CA LYS A 65 -14.49 -22.06 12.89
C LYS A 65 -15.42 -22.55 14.01
N PRO A 66 -16.37 -23.45 13.72
CA PRO A 66 -17.17 -24.10 14.74
C PRO A 66 -16.29 -24.95 15.66
N SER A 67 -16.79 -25.28 16.85
CA SER A 67 -16.12 -26.23 17.74
C SER A 67 -15.92 -27.57 17.03
N VAL A 68 -14.72 -28.14 17.15
CA VAL A 68 -14.40 -29.43 16.55
C VAL A 68 -15.18 -30.55 17.26
N THR A 69 -15.93 -31.30 16.49
CA THR A 69 -16.67 -32.52 16.87
C THR A 69 -16.18 -33.71 16.06
N SER A 70 -16.58 -34.92 16.44
CA SER A 70 -16.26 -36.14 15.68
C SER A 70 -16.78 -36.12 14.23
N ASP A 71 -17.83 -35.33 13.97
CA ASP A 71 -18.43 -35.16 12.63
C ASP A 71 -17.83 -33.97 11.86
N SER A 72 -16.81 -33.32 12.41
CA SER A 72 -16.18 -32.17 11.75
C SER A 72 -15.40 -32.60 10.52
N VAL A 73 -15.62 -31.89 9.42
CA VAL A 73 -14.94 -32.14 8.14
C VAL A 73 -13.57 -31.47 8.14
N ILE A 74 -12.53 -32.24 7.82
CA ILE A 74 -11.20 -31.70 7.53
C ILE A 74 -11.22 -31.14 6.10
N ASN A 75 -11.32 -29.82 5.98
CA ASN A 75 -11.33 -29.14 4.69
C ASN A 75 -9.91 -28.76 4.26
N LEU A 76 -9.41 -29.40 3.20
CA LEU A 76 -8.13 -29.10 2.54
C LEU A 76 -8.32 -28.66 1.07
N ASP A 77 -9.54 -28.29 0.69
CA ASP A 77 -9.88 -27.87 -0.68
C ASP A 77 -9.32 -26.48 -1.02
N HIS A 78 -9.17 -25.62 0.00
CA HIS A 78 -8.62 -24.28 -0.15
C HIS A 78 -7.25 -24.18 0.52
N GLY A 79 -6.31 -23.52 -0.15
CA GLY A 79 -5.01 -23.16 0.42
C GLY A 79 -5.10 -21.98 1.40
N ASP A 80 -6.06 -22.01 2.33
CA ASP A 80 -6.23 -20.97 3.36
C ASP A 80 -5.03 -21.03 4.34
N PRO A 81 -4.16 -20.00 4.38
CA PRO A 81 -2.84 -20.09 4.98
C PRO A 81 -2.84 -19.91 6.51
N THR A 82 -3.85 -20.44 7.20
CA THR A 82 -4.01 -20.33 8.67
C THR A 82 -2.87 -20.97 9.47
N MET A 83 -2.01 -21.79 8.82
CA MET A 83 -0.80 -22.34 9.43
C MET A 83 0.18 -21.29 9.98
N PHE A 84 0.16 -20.05 9.47
CA PHE A 84 1.04 -18.97 9.93
C PHE A 84 0.48 -18.17 11.12
N GLU A 85 -0.72 -18.51 11.62
CA GLU A 85 -1.35 -17.74 12.71
C GLU A 85 -0.49 -17.71 13.99
N ALA A 86 0.10 -18.85 14.36
CA ALA A 86 0.94 -18.95 15.55
C ALA A 86 2.17 -18.04 15.47
N PHE A 87 2.85 -18.01 14.32
CA PHE A 87 4.01 -17.15 14.07
C PHE A 87 3.67 -15.66 14.27
N TRP A 88 2.53 -15.20 13.73
CA TRP A 88 2.12 -13.81 13.88
C TRP A 88 1.69 -13.46 15.30
N ARG A 89 1.06 -14.41 16.02
CA ARG A 89 0.75 -14.23 17.45
C ARG A 89 2.02 -14.08 18.29
N GLU A 90 3.03 -14.91 18.03
CA GLU A 90 4.32 -14.87 18.73
C GLU A 90 5.14 -13.61 18.41
N THR A 91 4.92 -13.01 17.24
CA THR A 91 5.57 -11.75 16.84
C THR A 91 5.16 -10.58 17.74
N GLY A 92 3.95 -10.62 18.33
CA GLY A 92 3.48 -9.66 19.32
C GLY A 92 3.51 -8.20 18.85
N ASP A 93 3.93 -7.31 19.74
CA ASP A 93 3.96 -5.84 19.53
C ASP A 93 4.74 -5.40 18.28
N ALA A 94 5.69 -6.22 17.80
CA ALA A 94 6.45 -5.91 16.57
C ALA A 94 5.59 -5.94 15.30
N ALA A 95 4.43 -6.61 15.33
CA ALA A 95 3.45 -6.65 14.24
C ALA A 95 2.21 -5.79 14.53
N GLU A 96 2.20 -5.02 15.62
CA GLU A 96 1.09 -4.14 15.95
C GLU A 96 1.00 -2.95 14.96
N LEU A 97 -0.20 -2.65 14.48
CA LEU A 97 -0.49 -1.52 13.61
C LEU A 97 -1.55 -0.62 14.23
N VAL A 98 -1.19 0.64 14.47
CA VAL A 98 -2.12 1.69 14.91
C VAL A 98 -2.43 2.60 13.72
N ILE A 99 -3.72 2.71 13.36
CA ILE A 99 -4.19 3.58 12.28
C ILE A 99 -5.01 4.72 12.92
N PRO A 100 -4.47 5.96 13.00
CA PRO A 100 -5.23 7.12 13.43
C PRO A 100 -6.43 7.39 12.52
N GLY A 101 -7.52 7.93 13.07
CA GLY A 101 -8.78 8.12 12.33
C GLY A 101 -8.70 9.09 11.13
N TRP A 102 -7.63 9.87 11.01
CA TRP A 102 -7.39 10.78 9.89
C TRP A 102 -6.41 10.20 8.86
N GLN A 103 -5.72 9.09 9.17
CA GLN A 103 -4.75 8.50 8.26
C GLN A 103 -5.47 7.95 7.02
N THR A 104 -4.83 8.05 5.85
CA THR A 104 -5.31 7.48 4.57
C THR A 104 -6.71 7.96 4.12
N MET A 105 -7.11 9.20 4.46
CA MET A 105 -8.37 9.79 3.96
C MET A 105 -8.32 10.26 2.50
N SER A 106 -7.12 10.54 1.98
CA SER A 106 -6.93 10.91 0.57
C SER A 106 -7.05 9.69 -0.34
N TYR A 107 -7.59 9.88 -1.54
CA TYR A 107 -7.51 8.86 -2.60
C TYR A 107 -6.09 8.64 -3.12
N PHE A 108 -5.23 9.66 -3.03
CA PHE A 108 -3.87 9.64 -3.55
C PHE A 108 -2.88 9.33 -2.44
N SER A 109 -1.97 8.38 -2.72
CA SER A 109 -0.83 8.05 -1.86
C SER A 109 0.45 8.75 -2.34
N ASP A 110 0.78 8.63 -3.63
CA ASP A 110 1.93 9.29 -4.26
C ASP A 110 1.63 9.62 -5.73
N VAL A 111 1.25 10.86 -5.99
CA VAL A 111 0.93 11.32 -7.37
C VAL A 111 2.13 11.32 -8.31
N GLY A 112 3.36 11.19 -7.80
CA GLY A 112 4.57 11.06 -8.62
C GLY A 112 4.81 9.63 -9.10
N ASN A 113 4.13 8.64 -8.53
CA ASN A 113 4.24 7.24 -8.91
C ASN A 113 3.28 6.89 -10.05
N VAL A 114 3.70 6.01 -10.95
CA VAL A 114 2.82 5.41 -11.97
C VAL A 114 1.62 4.74 -11.29
N CYS A 115 1.86 4.05 -10.18
CA CYS A 115 0.82 3.50 -9.31
C CYS A 115 0.52 4.51 -8.20
N TRP A 116 -0.22 5.57 -8.50
CA TRP A 116 -0.43 6.71 -7.60
C TRP A 116 -1.18 6.40 -6.30
N PHE A 117 -1.86 5.25 -6.23
CA PHE A 117 -2.52 4.71 -5.05
C PHE A 117 -1.65 3.74 -4.25
N MET A 118 -0.36 3.61 -4.59
CA MET A 118 0.59 2.80 -3.84
C MET A 118 1.18 3.60 -2.67
N GLU A 119 1.04 3.06 -1.47
CA GLU A 119 1.70 3.62 -0.29
C GLU A 119 3.24 3.55 -0.42
N PRO A 120 3.97 4.67 -0.28
CA PRO A 120 5.42 4.69 -0.50
C PRO A 120 6.22 3.74 0.39
N LEU A 121 5.82 3.62 1.67
CA LEU A 121 6.47 2.70 2.60
C LEU A 121 6.25 1.24 2.20
N PHE A 122 5.10 0.91 1.61
CA PHE A 122 4.82 -0.44 1.13
C PHE A 122 5.74 -0.81 -0.05
N ASP A 123 5.88 0.07 -1.06
CA ASP A 123 6.82 -0.13 -2.17
C ASP A 123 8.26 -0.36 -1.64
N GLN A 124 8.69 0.48 -0.69
CA GLN A 124 10.01 0.36 -0.08
C GLN A 124 10.21 -1.02 0.59
N GLN A 125 9.24 -1.49 1.38
CA GLN A 125 9.38 -2.79 2.06
C GLN A 125 9.28 -3.97 1.09
N VAL A 126 8.44 -3.91 0.06
CA VAL A 126 8.38 -4.95 -1.00
C VAL A 126 9.74 -5.07 -1.70
N ARG A 127 10.33 -3.95 -2.11
CA ARG A 127 11.67 -3.94 -2.74
C ARG A 127 12.74 -4.45 -1.79
N ARG A 128 12.73 -4.03 -0.52
CA ARG A 128 13.68 -4.52 0.50
C ARG A 128 13.55 -6.03 0.71
N LEU A 129 12.33 -6.54 0.79
CA LEU A 129 12.06 -7.96 0.96
C LEU A 129 12.66 -8.77 -0.20
N HIS A 130 12.37 -8.39 -1.45
CA HIS A 130 12.89 -9.09 -2.62
C HIS A 130 14.42 -9.05 -2.72
N ARG A 131 15.05 -7.92 -2.37
CA ARG A 131 16.52 -7.84 -2.31
C ARG A 131 17.12 -8.70 -1.20
N THR A 132 16.44 -8.79 -0.06
CA THR A 132 16.91 -9.56 1.11
C THR A 132 16.79 -11.06 0.87
N VAL A 133 15.66 -11.51 0.30
CA VAL A 133 15.40 -12.92 -0.01
C VAL A 133 16.12 -13.35 -1.29
N GLY A 134 16.34 -12.42 -2.22
CA GLY A 134 17.00 -12.69 -3.50
C GLY A 134 16.11 -13.47 -4.49
N ASN A 135 14.79 -13.44 -4.31
CA ASN A 135 13.85 -14.23 -5.13
C ASN A 135 13.31 -13.49 -6.37
N ALA A 136 13.51 -12.18 -6.49
CA ALA A 136 13.10 -11.41 -7.65
C ALA A 136 13.99 -10.17 -7.86
N ALA A 137 14.24 -9.82 -9.12
CA ALA A 137 14.83 -8.54 -9.47
C ALA A 137 13.77 -7.44 -9.35
N VAL A 138 14.10 -6.34 -8.66
CA VAL A 138 13.19 -5.20 -8.45
C VAL A 138 13.73 -3.88 -9.00
N ASP A 139 15.04 -3.80 -9.23
CA ASP A 139 15.67 -2.59 -9.75
C ASP A 139 15.41 -2.47 -11.26
N GLY A 140 14.99 -1.28 -11.71
CA GLY A 140 14.56 -1.04 -13.09
C GLY A 140 13.10 -1.40 -13.39
N TYR A 141 12.33 -1.86 -12.40
CA TYR A 141 10.92 -2.25 -12.56
C TYR A 141 9.97 -1.32 -11.80
N HIS A 142 8.79 -1.09 -12.38
CA HIS A 142 7.64 -0.51 -11.67
C HIS A 142 6.98 -1.58 -10.80
N VAL A 143 6.57 -1.19 -9.60
CA VAL A 143 5.78 -2.03 -8.70
C VAL A 143 4.33 -1.57 -8.80
N LEU A 144 3.41 -2.51 -8.96
CA LEU A 144 1.97 -2.29 -8.99
C LEU A 144 1.34 -3.05 -7.82
N VAL A 145 0.34 -2.44 -7.18
CA VAL A 145 -0.44 -3.09 -6.12
C VAL A 145 -1.85 -3.41 -6.62
N GLY A 146 -2.43 -4.47 -6.08
CA GLY A 146 -3.80 -4.87 -6.36
C GLY A 146 -4.38 -5.67 -5.20
N THR A 147 -5.70 -5.78 -5.16
CA THR A 147 -6.45 -6.57 -4.19
C THR A 147 -6.28 -8.05 -4.50
N GLY A 148 -5.14 -8.59 -4.08
CA GLY A 148 -4.70 -9.95 -4.37
C GLY A 148 -4.10 -10.11 -5.77
N SER A 149 -3.31 -11.17 -5.93
CA SER A 149 -2.67 -11.52 -7.21
C SER A 149 -3.68 -11.83 -8.32
N THR A 150 -4.90 -12.26 -7.98
CA THR A 150 -6.00 -12.45 -8.92
C THR A 150 -6.32 -11.19 -9.71
N GLN A 151 -6.40 -10.02 -9.05
CA GLN A 151 -6.65 -8.75 -9.74
C GLN A 151 -5.47 -8.40 -10.66
N LEU A 152 -4.24 -8.54 -10.17
CA LEU A 152 -3.04 -8.24 -10.94
C LEU A 152 -2.87 -9.15 -12.15
N PHE A 153 -3.21 -10.44 -12.02
CA PHE A 153 -3.21 -11.38 -13.14
C PHE A 153 -4.18 -10.94 -14.23
N MET A 154 -5.41 -10.57 -13.87
CA MET A 154 -6.39 -10.06 -14.83
C MET A 154 -5.97 -8.73 -15.46
N ALA A 155 -5.42 -7.81 -14.66
CA ALA A 155 -4.90 -6.54 -15.16
C ALA A 155 -3.75 -6.75 -16.17
N ALA A 156 -2.85 -7.70 -15.90
CA ALA A 156 -1.77 -8.06 -16.81
C ALA A 156 -2.30 -8.67 -18.12
N LEU A 157 -3.27 -9.60 -18.05
CA LEU A 157 -3.91 -10.16 -19.25
C LEU A 157 -4.59 -9.08 -20.10
N TYR A 158 -5.27 -8.14 -19.46
CA TYR A 158 -5.88 -7.01 -20.13
C TYR A 158 -4.83 -6.10 -20.79
N ALA A 159 -3.80 -5.68 -20.04
CA ALA A 159 -2.76 -4.78 -20.53
C ALA A 159 -1.91 -5.37 -21.66
N LEU A 160 -1.72 -6.70 -21.67
CA LEU A 160 -0.97 -7.42 -22.71
C LEU A 160 -1.83 -7.77 -23.94
N SER A 161 -3.15 -7.66 -23.85
CA SER A 161 -4.03 -7.92 -24.98
C SER A 161 -4.07 -6.73 -25.93
N PRO A 162 -3.92 -6.92 -27.25
CA PRO A 162 -4.00 -5.81 -28.19
C PRO A 162 -5.42 -5.23 -28.20
N ALA A 163 -5.53 -3.90 -28.12
CA ALA A 163 -6.82 -3.22 -28.08
C ALA A 163 -7.65 -3.40 -29.37
N ASP A 164 -6.97 -3.48 -30.52
CA ASP A 164 -7.57 -3.55 -31.85
C ASP A 164 -7.43 -4.94 -32.50
N ALA A 165 -7.37 -6.00 -31.69
CA ALA A 165 -7.26 -7.35 -32.22
C ALA A 165 -8.59 -7.82 -32.84
N ASP A 166 -8.56 -8.28 -34.09
CA ASP A 166 -9.71 -8.90 -34.76
C ASP A 166 -10.15 -10.23 -34.10
N GLN A 167 -9.27 -10.83 -33.29
CA GLN A 167 -9.54 -12.07 -32.56
C GLN A 167 -9.07 -11.97 -31.10
N PRO A 168 -9.74 -12.66 -30.16
CA PRO A 168 -9.32 -12.67 -28.75
C PRO A 168 -7.89 -13.20 -28.57
N THR A 169 -7.12 -12.59 -27.66
CA THR A 169 -5.79 -13.08 -27.27
C THR A 169 -5.89 -14.49 -26.70
N SER A 170 -5.13 -15.43 -27.25
CA SER A 170 -5.03 -16.78 -26.69
C SER A 170 -4.21 -16.77 -25.41
N VAL A 171 -4.84 -17.14 -24.28
CA VAL A 171 -4.18 -17.23 -22.97
C VAL A 171 -4.07 -18.69 -22.56
N VAL A 172 -2.85 -19.21 -22.49
CA VAL A 172 -2.54 -20.63 -22.20
C VAL A 172 -1.69 -20.80 -20.95
N SER A 173 -1.66 -22.00 -20.38
CA SER A 173 -0.78 -22.39 -19.27
C SER A 173 -0.48 -23.89 -19.38
N THR A 174 0.73 -24.32 -19.03
CA THR A 174 1.14 -25.73 -19.10
C THR A 174 0.45 -26.53 -18.01
N ALA A 175 -0.11 -27.70 -18.35
CA ALA A 175 -0.75 -28.58 -17.38
C ALA A 175 0.29 -29.38 -16.56
N PRO A 176 0.02 -29.66 -15.26
CA PRO A 176 -1.11 -29.18 -14.48
C PRO A 176 -0.98 -27.69 -14.13
N TYR A 177 -2.10 -26.96 -14.18
CA TYR A 177 -2.14 -25.52 -13.96
C TYR A 177 -3.08 -25.12 -12.82
N TYR A 178 -2.93 -23.89 -12.34
CA TYR A 178 -3.81 -23.33 -11.33
C TYR A 178 -5.25 -23.19 -11.84
N SER A 179 -6.20 -23.89 -11.21
CA SER A 179 -7.59 -23.97 -11.68
C SER A 179 -8.30 -22.62 -11.74
N THR A 180 -7.98 -21.70 -10.82
CA THR A 180 -8.54 -20.34 -10.85
C THR A 180 -8.14 -19.58 -12.10
N ALA A 181 -6.95 -19.81 -12.66
CA ALA A 181 -6.53 -19.15 -13.90
C ALA A 181 -7.40 -19.58 -15.09
N ASP A 182 -7.84 -20.84 -15.14
CA ASP A 182 -8.79 -21.32 -16.16
C ASP A 182 -10.19 -20.73 -15.93
N ARG A 183 -10.67 -20.70 -14.68
CA ARG A 183 -11.97 -20.10 -14.33
C ARG A 183 -12.02 -18.61 -14.67
N LEU A 184 -10.95 -17.87 -14.42
CA LEU A 184 -10.84 -16.44 -14.74
C LEU A 184 -10.81 -16.17 -16.25
N ARG A 185 -10.32 -17.12 -17.07
CA ARG A 185 -10.35 -17.02 -18.53
C ARG A 185 -11.72 -17.33 -19.13
N ARG A 186 -12.59 -18.04 -18.38
CA ARG A 186 -13.91 -18.49 -18.85
C ARG A 186 -15.02 -18.13 -17.84
N PRO A 187 -15.40 -16.85 -17.76
CA PRO A 187 -16.43 -16.40 -16.80
C PRO A 187 -17.77 -17.13 -16.98
N ASP A 188 -18.11 -17.55 -18.20
CA ASP A 188 -19.37 -18.27 -18.51
C ASP A 188 -19.49 -19.67 -17.88
N ARG A 189 -18.40 -20.22 -17.32
CA ARG A 189 -18.42 -21.50 -16.59
C ARG A 189 -18.45 -21.36 -15.07
N ALA A 190 -18.57 -20.13 -14.55
CA ALA A 190 -18.50 -19.88 -13.11
C ALA A 190 -19.82 -20.19 -12.35
N TYR A 191 -20.94 -20.38 -13.07
CA TYR A 191 -22.26 -20.72 -12.52
C TYR A 191 -22.75 -22.05 -13.12
N GLY A 192 -22.30 -23.16 -12.55
CA GLY A 192 -22.73 -24.51 -12.89
C GLY A 192 -22.57 -25.41 -11.68
#